data_AF-A0A3M1CGP9-F1
#
_entry.id   AF-A0A3M1CGP9-F1
#
_cell.length_a   1.000
_cell.length_b   1.000
_cell.length_c   1.000
_cell.angle_alpha   90.00
_cell.angle_beta   90.00
_cell.angle_gamma   90.00
#
_symmetry.space_group_name_H-M   'P 1'
#
loop_
_entity.id
_entity.type
_entity.pdbx_description
1 polymer ?
#
loop_
_entity_poly.entity_id
_entity_poly.type
_entity_poly.pdbx_seq_one_letter_code
_entity_poly.pdbx_strand_id
1 'polypeptide(L)' 'IQIAASAVKPDESTYAHLGKVEIVQHKGMYKVLIDKEFKSKEEALQYREQVIQKGYTGAFLVKYLNGQRVN' A
#
# COMPACT_ATOMS: atom_id res chain seq x y z
N ILE A 1 2.06 0.51 -2.91
CA ILE A 1 2.19 -0.81 -2.20
C ILE A 1 0.99 -0.99 -1.29
N GLN A 2 0.29 -2.13 -1.35
CA GLN A 2 -0.88 -2.37 -0.50
C GLN A 2 -0.43 -2.99 0.82
N ILE A 3 -0.75 -2.36 1.94
CA ILE A 3 -0.28 -2.80 3.27
C ILE A 3 -1.38 -3.41 4.13
N ALA A 4 -2.61 -3.01 3.89
CA ALA A 4 -3.78 -3.52 4.59
C ALA A 4 -5.00 -3.50 3.68
N ALA A 5 -5.95 -4.39 3.97
CA ALA A 5 -7.29 -4.35 3.42
C ALA A 5 -8.26 -4.68 4.55
N SER A 6 -9.26 -3.84 4.76
CA SER A 6 -10.23 -4.00 5.83
C SER A 6 -11.63 -3.67 5.34
N ALA A 7 -12.64 -4.32 5.91
CA ALA A 7 -14.04 -4.00 5.62
C ALA A 7 -14.46 -2.64 6.23
N VAL A 8 -13.75 -2.20 7.27
CA VAL A 8 -13.95 -0.91 7.94
C VAL A 8 -12.90 0.10 7.49
N LYS A 9 -13.26 1.39 7.46
CA LYS A 9 -12.32 2.46 7.10
C LYS A 9 -11.19 2.50 8.13
N PRO A 10 -9.93 2.23 7.74
CA PRO A 10 -8.82 2.26 8.66
C PRO A 10 -8.32 3.70 8.85
N ASP A 11 -7.72 3.98 10.00
CA ASP A 11 -7.18 5.30 10.31
C ASP A 11 -5.85 5.56 9.61
N GLU A 12 -5.80 6.58 8.75
CA GLU A 12 -4.59 7.03 8.03
C GLU A 12 -3.44 7.34 9.00
N SER A 13 -3.77 7.88 10.18
CA SER A 13 -2.83 8.20 11.25
C SER A 13 -2.01 6.99 11.71
N THR A 14 -2.60 5.79 11.67
CA THR A 14 -1.90 4.55 12.02
C THR A 14 -0.74 4.27 11.06
N TYR A 15 -0.84 4.76 9.83
CA TYR A 15 0.14 4.55 8.76
C TYR A 15 0.98 5.79 8.46
N ALA A 16 0.76 6.92 9.15
CA ALA A 16 1.52 8.16 8.96
C ALA A 16 3.04 7.95 9.14
N HIS A 17 3.45 6.98 9.96
CA HIS A 17 4.85 6.61 10.15
C HIS A 17 5.49 5.85 8.96
N LEU A 18 4.67 5.37 8.01
CA LEU A 18 5.10 4.88 6.72
C LEU A 18 5.20 6.01 5.69
N GLY A 19 4.62 7.17 5.99
CA GLY A 19 4.49 8.31 5.11
C GLY A 19 3.05 8.49 4.65
N LYS A 20 2.89 9.00 3.43
CA LYS A 20 1.58 9.27 2.85
C LYS A 20 0.95 7.96 2.37
N VAL A 21 -0.24 7.68 2.85
CA VAL A 21 -1.04 6.52 2.42
C VAL A 21 -2.31 7.00 1.72
N GLU A 22 -2.78 6.19 0.78
CA GLU A 22 -4.02 6.38 0.07
C GLU A 22 -4.98 5.24 0.45
N ILE A 23 -6.20 5.61 0.89
CA ILE A 23 -7.24 4.64 1.20
C ILE A 23 -8.22 4.59 0.03
N VAL A 24 -8.23 3.46 -0.68
CA VAL A 24 -9.11 3.25 -1.83
C VAL A 24 -10.17 2.22 -1.47
N GLN A 25 -11.45 2.58 -1.66
CA GLN A 25 -12.54 1.63 -1.52
C GLN A 25 -12.71 0.82 -2.79
N HIS A 26 -12.64 -0.50 -2.69
CA HIS A 26 -12.79 -1.40 -3.83
C HIS A 26 -13.61 -2.63 -3.43
N LYS A 27 -14.75 -2.83 -4.12
CA LYS A 27 -15.70 -3.93 -3.86
C LYS A 27 -16.16 -4.02 -2.38
N GLY A 28 -16.45 -2.87 -1.76
CA GLY A 28 -16.91 -2.82 -0.37
C GLY A 28 -15.83 -2.98 0.70
N MET A 29 -14.56 -3.12 0.30
CA MET A 29 -13.41 -3.14 1.23
C MET A 29 -12.55 -1.89 1.05
N TYR A 30 -12.05 -1.35 2.16
CA TYR A 30 -11.06 -0.30 2.19
C TYR A 30 -9.66 -0.90 2.08
N LYS A 31 -8.93 -0.52 1.05
CA LYS A 31 -7.55 -0.94 0.81
C LYS A 31 -6.63 0.22 1.13
N VAL A 32 -5.63 -0.03 1.97
CA VAL A 32 -4.61 0.95 2.32
C VAL A 32 -3.41 0.72 1.41
N LEU A 33 -3.12 1.74 0.62
CA LEU A 33 -2.02 1.79 -0.33
C LEU A 33 -1.04 2.86 0.16
N ILE A 34 0.24 2.67 -0.08
CA ILE A 34 1.23 3.74 0.13
C ILE A 34 1.24 4.60 -1.13
N ASP A 35 1.00 5.91 -0.97
CA ASP A 35 0.98 6.95 -2.00
C ASP A 35 2.42 7.27 -2.40
N LYS A 36 3.06 6.28 -3.04
CA LYS A 36 4.44 6.39 -3.50
C LYS A 36 4.58 5.67 -4.83
N GLU A 37 5.03 6.44 -5.82
CA GLU A 37 5.43 5.94 -7.12
C GLU A 37 6.88 5.44 -7.05
N PHE A 38 7.13 4.29 -7.66
CA PHE A 38 8.46 3.70 -7.76
C PHE A 38 8.83 3.61 -9.23
N LYS A 39 10.01 4.12 -9.59
CA LYS A 39 10.48 4.08 -10.98
C LYS A 39 10.95 2.67 -11.36
N SER A 40 11.48 1.93 -10.39
CA SER A 40 11.96 0.57 -10.57
C SER A 40 11.25 -0.43 -9.64
N LYS A 41 11.12 -1.67 -10.12
CA LYS A 41 10.60 -2.78 -9.32
C LYS A 41 11.44 -3.01 -8.06
N GLU A 42 12.75 -2.84 -8.15
CA GLU A 42 13.70 -3.01 -7.04
C GLU A 42 13.44 -2.02 -5.91
N GLU A 43 13.27 -0.72 -6.20
CA GLU A 43 12.93 0.29 -5.19
C GLU A 43 11.63 -0.07 -4.48
N ALA A 44 10.63 -0.54 -5.25
CA ALA A 44 9.35 -0.96 -4.72
C ALA A 44 9.48 -2.19 -3.81
N LEU A 45 10.37 -3.14 -4.15
CA LEU A 45 10.66 -4.32 -3.34
C LEU A 45 11.39 -3.96 -2.04
N GLN A 46 12.44 -3.14 -2.11
CA GLN A 46 13.17 -2.69 -0.92
C GLN A 46 12.24 -1.95 0.04
N TYR A 47 11.39 -1.08 -0.49
CA TYR A 47 10.44 -0.36 0.33
C TYR A 47 9.36 -1.28 0.91
N ARG A 48 8.90 -2.28 0.16
CA ARG A 48 8.03 -3.34 0.69
C ARG A 48 8.71 -4.08 1.86
N GLU A 49 9.99 -4.42 1.75
CA GLU A 49 10.73 -5.07 2.85
C GLU A 49 10.80 -4.18 4.09
N GLN A 50 11.07 -2.88 3.95
CA GLN A 50 11.03 -1.94 5.07
C GLN A 50 9.66 -1.92 5.75
N VAL A 51 8.59 -1.92 4.95
CA VAL A 51 7.22 -1.95 5.45
C VAL A 51 6.93 -3.27 6.18
N ILE A 52 7.40 -4.41 5.66
CA ILE A 52 7.30 -5.71 6.33
C ILE A 52 8.06 -5.70 7.67
N GLN A 53 9.28 -5.15 7.70
CA GLN A 53 10.07 -5.02 8.93
C GLN A 53 9.39 -4.14 9.98
N LYS A 54 8.56 -3.17 9.57
CA LYS A 54 7.76 -2.34 10.46
C LYS A 54 6.52 -3.05 11.03
N GLY A 55 6.29 -4.32 10.69
CA GLY A 55 5.18 -5.13 11.20
C GLY A 55 4.06 -5.39 10.19
N TYR A 56 4.15 -4.85 8.97
CA TYR A 56 3.18 -5.08 7.91
C TYR A 56 3.60 -6.27 7.04
N THR A 57 3.68 -7.45 7.64
CA THR A 57 4.07 -8.71 6.97
C THR A 57 3.18 -9.08 5.79
N GLY A 58 1.94 -8.60 5.76
CA GLY A 58 1.01 -8.74 4.63
C GLY A 58 1.20 -7.75 3.48
N ALA A 59 2.23 -6.90 3.52
CA ALA A 59 2.44 -5.88 2.50
C ALA A 59 2.73 -6.51 1.12
N PHE A 60 1.96 -6.07 0.13
CA PHE A 60 1.98 -6.59 -1.23
C PHE A 60 2.29 -5.49 -2.25
N LEU A 61 3.16 -5.84 -3.20
CA LEU A 61 3.41 -4.96 -4.34
C LEU A 61 2.18 -4.98 -5.24
N VAL A 62 1.70 -3.79 -5.59
CA VAL A 62 0.61 -3.61 -6.56
C VAL A 62 1.12 -2.67 -7.62
N LYS A 63 1.01 -3.08 -8.88
CA LYS A 63 1.34 -2.25 -10.02
C LYS A 63 0.09 -1.52 -10.47
N TYR A 64 0.23 -0.24 -10.75
CA TYR A 64 -0.80 0.56 -11.39
C TYR A 64 -0.23 1.08 -12.71
N LEU A 65 -1.00 0.94 -13.78
CA LEU A 65 -0.70 1.45 -15.10
C LEU A 65 -1.91 2.26 -15.55
N ASN A 66 -1.72 3.56 -15.83
CA ASN A 66 -2.81 4.49 -16.16
C ASN A 66 -3.96 4.49 -15.13
N GLY A 67 -3.64 4.45 -13.84
CA GLY A 67 -4.63 4.41 -12.75
C GLY A 67 -5.36 3.07 -12.61
N GLN A 68 -5.13 2.10 -13.50
CA GLN A 68 -5.64 0.74 -13.37
C GLN A 68 -4.61 -0.17 -12.71
N ARG A 69 -5.04 -0.90 -11.68
CA ARG A 69 -4.24 -1.98 -11.10
C ARG A 69 -4.01 -3.07 -12.15
N VAL A 70 -2.75 -3.29 -12.50
CA VAL A 70 -2.30 -4.40 -13.37
C VAL A 70 -1.77 -5.51 -12.47
N ASN A 71 -2.23 -6.74 -12.73
CA ASN A 71 -1.86 -7.94 -11.99
C ASN A 71 -0.93 -8.83 -12.81
#